data_AF-A0A1G0J1K5-F1
#
_entry.id   AF-A0A1G0J1K5-F1
#
_cell.length_a   1.000
_cell.length_b   1.000
_cell.length_c   1.000
_cell.angle_alpha   90.00
_cell.angle_beta   90.00
_cell.angle_gamma   90.00
#
_symmetry.space_group_name_H-M   'P 1'
#
loop_
_entity.id
_entity.type
_entity.pdbx_description
1 polymer ?
#
loop_
_entity_poly.entity_id
_entity_poly.type
_entity_poly.pdbx_seq_one_letter_code
_entity_poly.pdbx_strand_id
1 'polypeptide(L)'
;MFLFGVGMGGFLICFSMVREVNKLFLAGTAIGFMNMFDSLWEALSEPLIGKLLDLGWTGDVAENGSRLFSFSNYQAALSILPLYLVLALVCLFYVKETNGTQKL
;
A
#
# COMPACT_ATOMS: atom_id res chain seq x y z
N MET A 1 12.78 -4.30 -4.49
CA MET A 1 12.35 -4.55 -3.10
C MET A 1 13.05 -3.65 -2.08
N PHE A 2 14.36 -3.39 -2.17
CA PHE A 2 15.03 -2.49 -1.22
C PHE A 2 14.43 -1.06 -1.15
N LEU A 3 14.25 -0.40 -2.30
CA LEU A 3 13.65 0.95 -2.36
C LEU A 3 12.20 1.00 -1.87
N PHE A 4 11.46 -0.10 -2.03
CA PHE A 4 10.10 -0.22 -1.49
C PHE A 4 10.11 -0.15 0.04
N GLY A 5 11.05 -0.85 0.69
CA GLY A 5 11.22 -0.78 2.14
C GLY A 5 11.56 0.63 2.65
N VAL A 6 12.37 1.38 1.92
CA VAL A 6 12.66 2.80 2.26
C VAL A 6 11.40 3.66 2.15
N GLY A 7 10.62 3.48 1.07
CA GLY A 7 9.38 4.22 0.86
C GLY A 7 8.31 3.97 1.93
N MET A 8 8.30 2.76 2.52
CA MET A 8 7.34 2.39 3.55
C MET A 8 7.52 3.15 4.87
N GLY A 9 8.73 3.70 5.13
CA GLY A 9 8.98 4.56 6.28
C GLY A 9 8.14 5.84 6.31
N GLY A 10 7.65 6.30 5.16
CA GLY A 10 6.77 7.47 5.06
C GLY A 10 5.37 7.26 5.67
N PHE A 11 4.94 6.01 5.88
CA PHE A 11 3.60 5.69 6.39
C PHE A 11 3.26 6.40 7.71
N LEU A 12 4.20 6.41 8.67
CA LEU A 12 3.97 7.07 9.96
C LEU A 12 3.86 8.60 9.84
N ILE A 13 4.52 9.20 8.84
CA ILE A 13 4.47 10.65 8.59
C ILE A 13 3.05 11.04 8.15
N CYS A 14 2.33 10.15 7.45
CA CYS A 14 0.94 10.39 7.03
C CYS A 14 0.01 10.67 8.22
N PHE A 15 0.19 10.00 9.36
CA PHE A 15 -0.63 10.27 10.56
C PHE A 15 -0.45 11.70 11.07
N SER A 16 0.81 12.16 11.11
CA SER A 16 1.13 13.54 11.49
C SER A 16 0.55 14.53 10.48
N MET A 17 0.71 14.28 9.18
CA MET A 17 0.16 15.13 8.12
C MET A 17 -1.37 15.23 8.17
N VAL A 18 -2.07 14.11 8.31
CA VAL A 18 -3.55 14.09 8.40
C VAL A 18 -4.01 14.88 9.61
N ARG A 19 -3.30 14.79 10.75
CA ARG A 19 -3.62 15.57 11.95
C ARG A 19 -3.37 17.07 11.76
N GLU A 20 -2.36 17.48 11.00
CA GLU A 20 -2.04 18.89 10.76
C GLU A 20 -3.00 19.58 9.78
N VAL A 21 -3.45 18.85 8.76
CA VAL A 21 -4.36 19.37 7.72
C VAL A 21 -5.80 19.55 8.25
N ASN A 22 -6.20 18.76 9.25
CA ASN A 22 -7.55 18.74 9.81
C ASN A 22 -7.64 19.53 11.13
N LYS A 23 -8.82 20.10 11.42
CA LYS A 23 -9.12 20.68 12.74
C LYS A 23 -9.05 19.60 13.81
N LEU A 24 -8.64 19.96 15.03
CA LEU A 24 -8.44 19.00 16.13
C LEU A 24 -9.66 18.10 16.38
N PHE A 25 -10.88 18.66 16.28
CA PHE A 25 -12.13 17.92 16.46
C PHE A 25 -12.42 16.89 15.34
N LEU A 26 -11.88 17.09 14.13
CA LEU A 26 -12.07 16.20 12.98
C LEU A 26 -10.88 15.26 12.74
N ALA A 27 -9.72 15.55 13.32
CA ALA A 27 -8.49 14.79 13.11
C ALA A 27 -8.64 13.31 13.49
N GLY A 28 -9.34 13.00 14.58
CA GLY A 28 -9.61 11.61 14.99
C GLY A 28 -10.41 10.83 13.95
N THR A 29 -11.48 11.42 13.41
CA THR A 29 -12.30 10.81 12.36
C THR A 29 -11.51 10.62 11.06
N ALA A 30 -10.69 11.61 10.68
CA ALA A 30 -9.85 11.52 9.48
C ALA A 30 -8.80 10.41 9.59
N ILE A 31 -8.13 10.27 10.75
CA ILE A 31 -7.19 9.17 11.01
C ILE A 31 -7.93 7.82 11.04
N GLY A 32 -9.11 7.75 11.65
CA GLY A 32 -9.93 6.54 11.64
C GLY A 32 -10.30 6.10 10.22
N PHE A 33 -10.72 7.05 9.39
CA PHE A 33 -11.02 6.80 7.98
C PHE A 33 -9.78 6.33 7.20
N MET A 34 -8.62 6.92 7.45
CA MET A 34 -7.35 6.49 6.84
C MET A 34 -7.03 5.02 7.18
N ASN A 35 -7.16 4.62 8.44
CA ASN A 35 -6.91 3.23 8.86
C ASN A 35 -7.93 2.25 8.25
N MET A 36 -9.21 2.65 8.19
CA MET A 36 -10.23 1.84 7.52
C MET A 36 -9.88 1.62 6.05
N PHE A 37 -9.41 2.68 5.37
CA PHE A 37 -9.00 2.58 3.97
C PHE A 37 -7.75 1.71 3.80
N ASP A 38 -6.78 1.81 4.70
CA ASP A 38 -5.57 0.99 4.73
C ASP A 38 -5.92 -0.51 4.79
N SER A 39 -6.75 -0.92 5.75
CA SER A 39 -7.20 -2.31 5.87
C SER A 39 -8.07 -2.77 4.68
N LEU A 40 -8.92 -1.89 4.13
CA LEU A 40 -9.71 -2.20 2.95
C LEU A 40 -8.82 -2.44 1.73
N TRP A 41 -7.81 -1.60 1.53
CA TRP A 41 -6.88 -1.72 0.43
C TRP A 41 -6.01 -2.96 0.56
N GLU A 42 -5.55 -3.29 1.78
CA GLU A 42 -4.84 -4.53 2.08
C GLU A 42 -5.69 -5.76 1.72
N ALA A 43 -6.94 -5.82 2.19
CA ALA A 43 -7.87 -6.91 1.90
C ALA A 43 -8.18 -7.09 0.40
N LEU A 44 -8.10 -6.02 -0.41
CA LEU A 44 -8.23 -6.09 -1.85
C LEU A 44 -6.92 -6.48 -2.55
N SER A 45 -5.78 -6.07 -2.00
CA SER A 45 -4.46 -6.31 -2.58
C SER A 45 -4.04 -7.77 -2.47
N GLU A 46 -4.34 -8.42 -1.35
CA GLU A 46 -4.05 -9.85 -1.14
C GLU A 46 -4.61 -10.77 -2.25
N PRO A 47 -5.93 -10.77 -2.56
CA PRO A 47 -6.48 -11.61 -3.63
C PRO A 47 -6.03 -11.17 -5.02
N LEU A 48 -5.74 -9.88 -5.23
CA LEU A 48 -5.20 -9.37 -6.49
C LEU A 48 -3.80 -9.96 -6.76
N ILE A 49 -2.92 -9.94 -5.76
CA ILE A 49 -1.58 -10.55 -5.84
C ILE A 49 -1.70 -12.06 -6.07
N GLY A 50 -2.63 -12.74 -5.38
CA GLY A 50 -2.93 -14.15 -5.61
C GLY A 50 -3.34 -14.44 -7.06
N LYS A 51 -4.23 -13.62 -7.65
CA LYS A 51 -4.60 -13.74 -9.07
C LYS A 51 -3.44 -13.48 -10.01
N LEU A 52 -2.58 -12.50 -9.72
CA LEU A 52 -1.38 -12.25 -10.54
C LEU A 52 -0.42 -13.43 -10.50
N LEU A 53 -0.30 -14.08 -9.35
CA LEU A 53 0.50 -15.28 -9.18
C LEU A 53 -0.08 -16.47 -9.97
N ASP A 54 -1.41 -16.60 -9.94
CA ASP A 54 -2.16 -17.60 -10.71
C ASP A 54 -2.04 -17.42 -12.23
N LEU A 55 -1.94 -16.18 -12.73
CA LEU A 55 -1.76 -15.92 -14.17
C LEU A 55 -0.40 -16.39 -14.70
N GLY A 56 0.64 -16.37 -13.86
CA GLY A 56 1.96 -16.90 -14.19
C GLY A 56 2.07 -18.41 -14.00
N TRP A 57 1.03 -19.07 -13.49
CA TRP A 57 1.08 -20.48 -13.15
C TRP A 57 1.03 -21.36 -14.39
N THR A 58 2.00 -22.26 -14.51
CA THR A 58 2.21 -23.15 -15.67
C THR A 58 1.58 -24.53 -15.50
N GLY A 59 0.79 -24.75 -14.43
CA GLY A 59 0.16 -26.05 -14.14
C GLY A 59 0.99 -26.95 -13.24
N ASP A 60 2.14 -26.48 -12.75
CA ASP A 60 3.00 -27.25 -11.83
C ASP A 60 2.33 -27.39 -10.46
N VAL A 61 2.20 -28.64 -9.99
CA VAL A 61 1.55 -28.97 -8.71
C VAL A 61 2.53 -29.75 -7.85
N ALA A 62 2.67 -29.37 -6.58
CA ALA A 62 3.44 -30.15 -5.62
C ALA A 62 2.71 -31.46 -5.27
N GLU A 63 3.44 -32.42 -4.69
CA GLU A 63 2.89 -33.74 -4.30
C GLU A 63 1.67 -33.66 -3.37
N ASN A 64 1.52 -32.57 -2.63
CA ASN A 64 0.38 -32.28 -1.75
C ASN A 64 -0.84 -31.64 -2.46
N GLY A 65 -0.78 -31.45 -3.78
CA GLY A 65 -1.84 -30.79 -4.56
C GLY A 65 -1.80 -29.26 -4.54
N SER A 66 -0.79 -28.63 -3.92
CA SER A 66 -0.62 -27.17 -3.92
C SER A 66 0.03 -26.67 -5.21
N ARG A 67 -0.38 -25.48 -5.67
CA ARG A 67 0.20 -24.85 -6.86
C ARG A 67 1.66 -24.47 -6.59
N LEU A 68 2.58 -24.96 -7.42
CA LEU A 68 3.98 -24.55 -7.40
C LEU A 68 4.13 -23.29 -8.25
N PHE A 69 4.71 -22.26 -7.65
CA PHE A 69 5.01 -21.01 -8.33
C PHE A 69 6.51 -20.85 -8.47
N SER A 70 6.96 -20.48 -9.66
CA SER A 70 8.36 -20.20 -9.92
C SER A 70 8.78 -18.87 -9.28
N PHE A 71 10.09 -18.66 -9.14
CA PHE A 71 10.63 -17.38 -8.67
C PHE A 71 10.19 -16.19 -9.53
N SER A 72 10.09 -16.36 -10.87
CA SER A 72 9.64 -15.28 -11.75
C SER A 72 8.18 -14.91 -11.51
N ASN A 73 7.34 -15.86 -11.12
CA ASN A 73 5.93 -15.62 -10.84
C ASN A 73 5.76 -14.75 -9.58
N TYR A 74 6.51 -15.05 -8.52
CA TYR A 74 6.54 -14.22 -7.32
C TYR A 74 7.10 -12.83 -7.61
N GLN A 75 8.18 -12.74 -8.37
CA GLN A 75 8.77 -11.45 -8.74
C GLN A 75 7.79 -10.59 -9.56
N ALA A 76 7.06 -11.19 -10.50
CA ALA A 76 6.05 -10.52 -11.31
C ALA A 76 4.84 -10.11 -10.45
N ALA A 77 4.29 -11.00 -9.62
CA ALA A 77 3.14 -10.69 -8.78
C ALA A 77 3.45 -9.59 -7.74
N LEU A 78 4.62 -9.65 -7.09
CA LEU A 78 5.04 -8.65 -6.11
C LEU A 78 5.54 -7.34 -6.72
N SER A 79 5.76 -7.28 -8.05
CA SER A 79 6.10 -6.04 -8.74
C SER A 79 5.00 -4.98 -8.67
N ILE A 80 3.79 -5.36 -8.25
CA ILE A 80 2.70 -4.41 -7.98
C ILE A 80 2.96 -3.53 -6.76
N LEU A 81 3.73 -4.00 -5.78
CA LEU A 81 4.06 -3.23 -4.57
C LEU A 81 4.83 -1.93 -4.88
N PRO A 82 5.91 -1.92 -5.68
CA PRO A 82 6.54 -0.66 -6.08
C PRO A 82 5.63 0.20 -6.98
N LEU A 83 4.66 -0.35 -7.71
CA LEU A 83 3.68 0.46 -8.44
C LEU A 83 2.78 1.26 -7.47
N TYR A 84 2.35 0.66 -6.35
CA TYR A 84 1.63 1.41 -5.31
C TYR A 84 2.47 2.56 -4.74
N LEU A 85 3.78 2.35 -4.57
CA LEU A 85 4.67 3.41 -4.12
C LEU A 85 4.77 4.55 -5.13
N VAL A 86 4.87 4.24 -6.43
CA VAL A 86 4.86 5.26 -7.49
C VAL A 86 3.54 6.04 -7.49
N LEU A 87 2.40 5.35 -7.35
CA LEU A 87 1.09 6.01 -7.23
C LEU A 87 1.03 6.92 -6.00
N ALA A 88 1.53 6.47 -4.84
CA ALA A 88 1.59 7.28 -3.63
C ALA A 88 2.46 8.54 -3.84
N LEU A 89 3.60 8.42 -4.51
CA LEU A 89 4.46 9.56 -4.85
C LEU A 89 3.77 10.55 -5.80
N VAL A 90 3.00 10.05 -6.78
CA VAL A 90 2.20 10.91 -7.66
C VAL A 90 1.12 11.65 -6.85
N CYS A 91 0.41 10.94 -5.96
CA CYS A 91 -0.58 11.54 -5.07
C CYS A 91 0.02 12.60 -4.15
N LEU A 92 1.26 12.41 -3.69
CA LEU A 92 1.96 13.36 -2.83
C LEU A 92 2.10 14.75 -3.48
N PHE A 93 2.32 14.84 -4.80
CA PHE A 93 2.38 16.12 -5.49
C PHE A 93 1.06 16.92 -5.45
N TYR A 94 -0.07 16.26 -5.21
CA TYR A 94 -1.37 16.91 -5.04
C TYR A 94 -1.68 17.28 -3.59
N VAL A 95 -0.90 16.77 -2.63
CA VAL A 95 -1.06 17.13 -1.22
C VAL A 95 -0.58 18.57 -1.04
N LYS A 96 -1.46 19.43 -0.54
CA LYS A 96 -1.16 20.83 -0.30
C LYS A 96 -0.29 20.96 0.96
N GLU A 97 0.91 21.48 0.79
CA GLU A 97 1.84 21.81 1.88
C GLU A 97 1.14 22.66 2.97
N THR A 98 1.23 22.23 4.23
CA THR A 98 0.60 22.93 5.37
C THR A 98 1.59 23.80 6.16
N ASN A 99 2.85 23.92 5.70
CA ASN A 99 3.91 24.76 6.30
C ASN A 99 4.01 24.65 7.84
N GLY A 100 3.71 23.48 8.42
CA GLY A 100 3.74 23.25 9.87
C GLY A 100 2.73 24.06 10.70
N THR A 101 1.73 24.69 10.08
CA THR A 101 0.73 25.48 10.82
C THR A 101 -0.51 24.63 11.06
N GLN A 102 -0.67 24.10 12.27
CA GLN A 102 -1.93 23.43 12.64
C GLN A 102 -3.09 24.41 12.54
N LYS A 103 -4.12 24.03 11.78
CA LYS A 103 -5.40 24.75 11.77
C LYS A 103 -6.11 24.49 13.10
N LEU A 104 -5.95 25.44 14.03
CA LEU A 104 -6.72 25.53 15.28
C LEU A 104 -8.24 25.52 15.00
#